data_AF-A0A502JI42-F1
#
_entry.id   AF-A0A502JI42-F1
#
_cell.length_a   1.000
_cell.length_b   1.000
_cell.length_c   1.000
_cell.angle_alpha   90.00
_cell.angle_beta   90.00
_cell.angle_gamma   90.00
#
_symmetry.space_group_name_H-M   'P 1'
#
loop_
_entity.id
_entity.type
_entity.pdbx_description
1 polymer ?
#
loop_
_entity_poly.entity_id
_entity_poly.type
_entity_poly.pdbx_seq_one_letter_code
_entity_poly.pdbx_strand_id
1 'polypeptide(L)'
;MRKSRLSQHKQNKLIELFVAGVTVRTSAELVNVNKNTAAFYFHRLRLLIYQNSLHLEMFEGEIEADESYLGGSRKGKRGRGAAGKVAVFGLLKRNGKAVSYTHLTLPTTS
;
A
#
# COMPACT_ATOMS: atom_id res chain seq x y z
N MET A 1 -7.76 20.06 5.56
CA MET A 1 -6.37 19.60 5.84
C MET A 1 -5.78 20.46 6.94
N ARG A 2 -5.37 19.92 8.10
CA ARG A 2 -4.48 20.69 9.00
C ARG A 2 -3.19 20.95 8.21
N LYS A 3 -2.73 22.21 8.13
CA LYS A 3 -1.55 22.55 7.35
C LYS A 3 -0.37 21.68 7.80
N SER A 4 0.25 20.98 6.85
CA SER A 4 1.49 20.25 7.13
C SER A 4 2.53 21.25 7.63
N ARG A 5 3.32 20.85 8.62
CA ARG A 5 4.47 21.65 9.10
C ARG A 5 5.64 21.60 8.12
N LEU A 6 5.57 20.77 7.08
CA LEU A 6 6.56 20.72 6.00
C LEU A 6 6.37 21.90 5.05
N SER A 7 7.49 22.46 4.57
CA SER A 7 7.45 23.47 3.51
C SER A 7 6.81 22.91 2.24
N GLN A 8 6.19 23.79 1.44
CA GLN A 8 5.54 23.38 0.18
C GLN A 8 6.51 22.66 -0.76
N HIS A 9 7.76 23.13 -0.83
CA HIS A 9 8.81 22.50 -1.62
C HIS A 9 9.05 21.04 -1.21
N LYS A 10 9.19 20.76 0.09
CA LYS A 10 9.38 19.39 0.60
C LYS A 10 8.16 18.51 0.32
N GLN A 11 6.96 19.07 0.43
CA GLN A 11 5.72 18.35 0.11
C GLN A 11 5.68 17.94 -1.37
N ASN A 12 5.93 18.89 -2.28
CA ASN A 12 5.94 18.63 -3.72
C ASN A 12 6.97 17.56 -4.08
N LYS A 13 8.17 17.62 -3.48
CA LYS A 13 9.22 16.62 -3.75
C LYS A 13 8.84 15.22 -3.21
N LEU A 14 8.19 15.14 -2.05
CA LEU A 14 7.68 13.86 -1.53
C LEU A 14 6.59 13.28 -2.43
N ILE A 15 5.72 14.11 -3.02
CA ILE A 15 4.70 13.65 -3.98
C ILE A 15 5.37 13.11 -5.25
N GLU A 16 6.34 13.83 -5.80
CA GLU A 16 7.09 13.40 -7.00
C GLU A 16 7.75 12.03 -6.76
N LEU A 17 8.44 11.87 -5.63
CA LEU A 17 9.11 10.62 -5.27
C LEU A 17 8.13 9.48 -4.98
N PHE A 18 6.96 9.79 -4.42
CA PHE A 18 5.89 8.82 -4.22
C PHE A 18 5.35 8.30 -5.56
N VAL A 19 5.11 9.19 -6.53
CA VAL A 19 4.66 8.82 -7.87
C VAL A 19 5.72 8.03 -8.62
N ALA A 20 7.00 8.40 -8.46
CA ALA A 20 8.14 7.68 -9.05
C ALA A 20 8.43 6.31 -8.39
N GLY A 21 7.67 5.89 -7.38
CA GLY A 21 7.85 4.60 -6.72
C GLY A 21 9.12 4.49 -5.86
N VAL A 22 9.74 5.63 -5.52
CA VAL A 22 10.99 5.66 -4.74
C VAL A 22 10.71 5.20 -3.31
N THR A 23 11.64 4.44 -2.73
CA THR A 23 11.46 3.93 -1.37
C THR A 23 11.36 5.09 -0.36
N VAL A 24 10.62 4.85 0.74
CA VAL A 24 10.49 5.84 1.83
C VAL A 24 11.84 6.24 2.41
N ARG A 25 12.78 5.30 2.52
CA ARG A 25 14.12 5.56 3.05
C ARG A 25 14.86 6.55 2.14
N THR A 26 14.97 6.23 0.86
CA THR A 26 15.63 7.09 -0.13
C THR A 26 14.96 8.45 -0.21
N SER A 27 13.62 8.49 -0.16
CA SER A 27 12.88 9.75 -0.20
C SER A 27 13.13 10.64 1.02
N ALA A 28 13.27 10.04 2.21
CA ALA A 28 13.59 10.77 3.43
C ALA A 28 14.98 11.42 3.36
N GLU A 29 15.96 10.68 2.82
CA GLU A 29 17.33 11.16 2.59
C GLU A 29 17.34 12.29 1.55
N LEU A 30 16.69 12.10 0.39
CA LEU A 30 16.64 13.10 -0.70
C LEU A 30 15.92 14.40 -0.32
N VAL A 31 14.85 14.32 0.48
CA VAL A 31 14.06 15.50 0.89
C VAL A 31 14.57 16.11 2.21
N ASN A 32 15.55 15.46 2.84
CA ASN A 32 16.08 15.81 4.15
C ASN A 32 14.96 15.98 5.20
N VAL A 33 14.26 14.88 5.44
CA VAL A 33 13.21 14.74 6.48
C VAL A 33 13.43 13.47 7.28
N ASN A 34 12.87 13.39 8.48
CA ASN A 34 12.90 12.16 9.25
C ASN A 34 12.18 11.03 8.48
N LYS A 35 12.77 9.82 8.48
CA LYS A 35 12.19 8.64 7.81
C LYS A 35 10.74 8.37 8.23
N ASN A 36 10.40 8.55 9.51
CA ASN A 36 9.04 8.37 10.02
C ASN A 36 8.09 9.44 9.45
N THR A 37 8.57 10.65 9.22
CA THR A 37 7.80 11.71 8.55
C THR A 37 7.50 11.34 7.09
N ALA A 38 8.50 10.86 6.34
CA ALA A 38 8.30 10.40 4.96
C ALA A 38 7.34 9.19 4.91
N ALA A 39 7.48 8.24 5.83
CA ALA A 39 6.61 7.07 5.95
C ALA A 39 5.16 7.47 6.19
N PHE A 40 4.94 8.35 7.17
CA PHE A 40 3.63 8.90 7.50
C PHE A 40 3.02 9.66 6.31
N TYR A 41 3.83 10.46 5.62
CA TYR A 41 3.38 11.21 4.45
C TYR A 41 2.92 10.29 3.31
N PHE A 42 3.73 9.28 2.97
CA PHE A 42 3.40 8.29 1.94
C PHE A 42 2.17 7.47 2.30
N HIS A 43 2.01 7.08 3.57
CA HIS A 43 0.81 6.40 4.03
C HIS A 43 -0.43 7.28 3.85
N ARG A 44 -0.34 8.56 4.20
CA ARG A 44 -1.45 9.50 4.05
C ARG A 44 -1.81 9.77 2.59
N LEU A 45 -0.83 9.83 1.69
CA LEU A 45 -1.09 9.89 0.24
C LEU A 45 -1.87 8.67 -0.24
N ARG A 46 -1.53 7.46 0.20
CA ARG A 46 -2.30 6.25 -0.13
C ARG A 46 -3.74 6.30 0.36
N LEU A 47 -3.96 6.78 1.59
CA LEU A 47 -5.32 6.96 2.12
C LEU A 47 -6.13 7.98 1.32
N LEU A 48 -5.52 9.09 0.93
CA LEU A 48 -6.16 10.09 0.09
C LEU A 48 -6.52 9.52 -1.29
N ILE A 49 -5.61 8.77 -1.92
CA ILE A 49 -5.89 8.09 -3.18
C ILE A 49 -7.05 7.12 -3.01
N TYR A 50 -7.03 6.28 -1.96
CA TYR A 50 -8.13 5.35 -1.66
C TYR A 50 -9.48 6.05 -1.46
N GLN A 51 -9.49 7.17 -0.73
CA GLN A 51 -10.71 7.95 -0.49
C GLN A 51 -11.24 8.65 -1.74
N ASN A 52 -10.37 9.01 -2.69
CA ASN A 52 -10.74 9.73 -3.91
C ASN A 52 -10.85 8.82 -5.14
N SER A 53 -10.39 7.57 -5.05
CA SER A 53 -10.66 6.55 -6.06
C SER A 53 -12.13 6.16 -5.94
N LEU A 54 -12.91 6.43 -7.01
CA LEU A 54 -14.31 6.06 -7.21
C LEU A 54 -14.51 4.52 -7.24
N HIS A 55 -14.15 3.83 -6.18
CA HIS A 55 -14.15 2.36 -6.11
C HIS A 55 -15.40 1.78 -5.44
N LEU A 56 -16.38 2.60 -5.05
CA LEU A 56 -17.65 2.07 -4.54
C LEU A 56 -18.53 1.41 -5.62
N GLU A 57 -18.30 1.68 -6.91
CA GLU A 57 -18.98 0.97 -8.01
C GLU A 57 -18.28 -0.33 -8.44
N MET A 58 -17.16 -0.70 -7.79
CA MET A 58 -16.30 -1.79 -8.27
C MET A 58 -16.78 -3.21 -7.86
N PHE A 59 -17.84 -3.31 -7.06
CA PHE A 59 -18.31 -4.59 -6.49
C PHE A 59 -19.72 -5.02 -6.93
N GLU A 60 -20.17 -4.62 -8.11
CA GLU A 60 -21.35 -5.24 -8.74
C GLU A 60 -20.94 -6.26 -9.83
N GLY A 61 -21.44 -7.49 -9.69
CA GLY A 61 -21.22 -8.61 -10.61
C GLY A 61 -20.31 -9.73 -10.06
N GLU A 62 -19.91 -10.66 -10.93
CA GLU A 62 -18.96 -11.74 -10.59
C GLU A 62 -17.53 -11.19 -10.42
N ILE A 63 -16.88 -11.58 -9.32
CA ILE A 63 -15.52 -11.16 -8.96
C ILE A 63 -14.69 -12.41 -8.73
N GLU A 64 -13.53 -12.46 -9.37
CA GLU A 64 -12.51 -13.47 -9.14
C GLU A 64 -11.52 -12.92 -8.11
N ALA A 65 -11.30 -13.69 -7.04
CA ALA A 65 -10.36 -13.35 -5.99
C ALA A 65 -9.18 -14.33 -6.03
N ASP A 66 -7.96 -13.83 -6.18
CA ASP A 66 -6.74 -14.62 -5.99
C ASP A 66 -6.05 -14.24 -4.68
N GLU A 67 -5.62 -15.27 -3.94
CA GLU A 67 -4.96 -15.14 -2.64
C GLU A 67 -3.45 -15.35 -2.77
N SER A 68 -2.69 -14.27 -2.60
CA SER A 68 -1.24 -14.27 -2.59
C SER A 68 -0.69 -13.97 -1.20
N TYR A 69 0.20 -14.83 -0.66
CA TYR A 69 0.82 -14.63 0.65
C TYR A 69 2.24 -14.08 0.52
N LEU A 70 2.48 -12.83 0.93
CA LEU A 70 3.77 -12.16 0.87
C LEU A 70 4.47 -12.14 2.24
N GLY A 71 5.79 -12.31 2.26
CA GLY A 71 6.60 -12.31 3.49
C GLY A 71 6.80 -13.70 4.10
N GLY A 72 7.17 -13.73 5.38
CA GLY A 72 7.65 -14.92 6.09
C GLY A 72 9.18 -15.05 6.02
N SER A 73 9.89 -14.22 6.79
CA SER A 73 11.35 -14.35 6.94
C SER A 73 11.68 -15.32 8.08
N ARG A 74 11.94 -16.61 7.77
CA ARG A 74 12.76 -17.54 8.60
C ARG A 74 12.90 -18.95 8.00
N LYS A 75 13.94 -19.68 8.44
CA LYS A 75 14.07 -21.14 8.27
C LYS A 75 12.97 -21.85 9.09
N GLY A 76 12.15 -22.70 8.46
CA GLY A 76 11.03 -23.41 9.10
C GLY A 76 9.91 -23.73 8.10
N LYS A 77 8.69 -24.02 8.62
CA LYS A 77 7.50 -24.41 7.84
C LYS A 77 7.31 -23.54 6.60
N ARG A 78 7.17 -24.17 5.43
CA ARG A 78 6.97 -23.55 4.11
C ARG A 78 5.48 -23.57 3.73
N GLY A 79 5.12 -22.84 2.68
CA GLY A 79 3.74 -22.81 2.17
C GLY A 79 2.84 -21.80 2.89
N ARG A 80 1.52 -21.90 2.69
CA ARG A 80 0.52 -20.90 3.12
C ARG A 80 0.39 -20.73 4.64
N GLY A 81 0.80 -21.71 5.43
CA GLY A 81 0.74 -21.69 6.91
C GLY A 81 1.99 -21.19 7.63
N ALA A 82 2.91 -20.48 6.96
CA ALA A 82 4.10 -19.94 7.61
C ALA A 82 3.77 -18.65 8.37
N ALA A 83 4.16 -18.57 9.65
CA ALA A 83 3.92 -17.41 10.50
C ALA A 83 4.59 -16.13 9.94
N GLY A 84 3.89 -15.00 10.06
CA GLY A 84 4.38 -13.70 9.58
C GLY A 84 4.26 -13.51 8.06
N LYS A 85 3.44 -14.34 7.40
CA LYS A 85 2.97 -14.08 6.05
C LYS A 85 1.78 -13.13 6.08
N VAL A 86 1.75 -12.23 5.13
CA VAL A 86 0.67 -11.28 4.91
C VAL A 86 -0.12 -11.76 3.70
N ALA A 87 -1.40 -12.05 3.90
CA ALA A 87 -2.31 -12.32 2.79
C ALA A 87 -2.57 -11.03 2.02
N VAL A 88 -2.49 -11.12 0.70
CA VAL A 88 -2.78 -10.04 -0.25
C VAL A 88 -3.76 -10.63 -1.26
N PHE A 89 -4.89 -9.94 -1.42
CA PHE A 89 -5.92 -10.37 -2.35
C PHE A 89 -5.79 -9.53 -3.63
N GLY A 90 -5.71 -10.21 -4.77
CA GLY A 90 -6.00 -9.62 -6.07
C GLY A 90 -7.47 -9.82 -6.37
N LEU A 91 -8.23 -8.75 -6.50
CA LEU A 91 -9.64 -8.80 -6.90
C LEU A 91 -9.74 -8.34 -8.36
N LEU A 92 -10.23 -9.24 -9.22
CA LEU A 92 -10.43 -9.02 -10.64
C LEU A 92 -11.92 -9.11 -10.97
N LYS A 93 -12.46 -8.12 -11.70
CA LYS A 93 -13.81 -8.21 -12.24
C LYS A 93 -13.81 -9.04 -13.52
N ARG A 94 -14.64 -10.10 -13.58
CA ARG A 94 -14.77 -10.94 -14.78
C ARG A 94 -15.31 -10.11 -15.95
N ASN A 95 -14.66 -10.19 -17.11
CA ASN A 95 -14.94 -9.36 -18.31
C ASN A 95 -14.73 -7.84 -18.16
N GLY A 96 -14.04 -7.37 -17.11
CA GLY A 96 -13.65 -5.97 -16.94
C GLY A 96 -12.13 -5.77 -16.88
N LYS A 97 -11.64 -4.54 -17.09
CA LYS A 97 -10.21 -4.16 -16.99
C LYS A 97 -9.76 -3.79 -15.56
N ALA A 98 -10.62 -3.90 -14.56
CA ALA A 98 -10.31 -3.42 -13.21
C ALA A 98 -9.60 -4.51 -12.39
N VAL A 99 -8.31 -4.28 -12.13
CA VAL A 99 -7.50 -5.04 -11.17
C VAL A 99 -7.32 -4.17 -9.93
N SER A 100 -7.77 -4.64 -8.77
CA SER A 100 -7.51 -3.98 -7.50
C SER A 100 -6.77 -4.94 -6.57
N TYR A 101 -5.70 -4.44 -5.94
CA TYR A 101 -4.93 -5.20 -4.94
C TYR A 101 -5.27 -4.67 -3.56
N THR A 102 -5.99 -5.46 -2.76
CA THR A 102 -6.33 -5.14 -1.38
C THR A 102 -5.41 -5.87 -0.42
N HIS A 103 -4.73 -5.11 0.44
CA HIS A 103 -3.87 -5.63 1.49
C HIS A 103 -4.70 -5.86 2.77
N LEU A 104 -5.22 -7.07 2.95
CA LEU A 104 -5.93 -7.47 4.16
C LEU A 104 -4.97 -8.22 5.08
N THR A 105 -4.48 -7.56 6.13
CA THR A 105 -3.70 -8.24 7.18
C THR A 105 -4.65 -9.08 8.02
N LEU A 106 -4.85 -10.34 7.65
CA LEU A 106 -5.49 -11.30 8.56
C LEU A 106 -4.46 -11.71 9.62
N PRO A 107 -4.77 -11.60 10.92
CA PRO A 107 -3.90 -12.15 11.95
C PRO A 107 -3.83 -13.67 11.74
N THR A 108 -2.68 -14.17 11.29
CA THR A 108 -2.43 -15.62 11.30
C THR A 108 -2.31 -16.04 12.76
N THR A 109 -3.40 -16.58 13.32
CA THR A 109 -3.36 -17.25 14.62
C THR A 109 -2.42 -18.44 14.53
N SER A 110 -1.54 -18.54 15.52
CA SER A 110 -0.63 -19.66 15.79
C SER A 110 -1.37 -20.97 15.99
#